data_AF-A0A357V8D8-F1
#
_entry.id   AF-A0A357V8D8-F1
#
_cell.length_a   1.000
_cell.length_b   1.000
_cell.length_c   1.000
_cell.angle_alpha   90.00
_cell.angle_beta   90.00
_cell.angle_gamma   90.00
#
_symmetry.space_group_name_H-M   'P 1'
#
loop_
_entity.id
_entity.type
_entity.pdbx_description
1 polymer ?
#
loop_
_entity_poly.entity_id
_entity_poly.type
_entity_poly.pdbx_seq_one_letter_code
_entity_poly.pdbx_strand_id
1 'polypeptide(L)'
;MVACVEEERLFRIKTARGILPIESIRAVLKEAGLRIQDIDLVATPGETYGDIVERISAYFLHHFGYAPPVRPVNHQSAHLASAFFPSGFNRALCLSYDAHGDGLSGAYGTGNDQGVDLKGVLPRDNSLGLFYATMTSFLGFMPGEDEYKIMGLAPYGDDPVDLSFFARPADDGYFVDHSYVRQNPPPSSVFEQFYNEALTNKIGAARHKGEEITQHHRNIAAGIQKALETCATSLVTHLLKVTGEENLCLAGGVALNCSANNVINKLPDIKNLYVQPAASDRGLALGCALHAAHQEGENIQPIEHVFYGPSFDESAITRALELTGFSAEKVADPAVAGAELLSEGCIIGWYQGRSEFGPRALGHRSILADPSRDNMKDEINS
;
A
#
# COMPACT_ATOMS: atom_id res chain seq x y z
N MET A 1 4.75 -18.58 -2.79
CA MET A 1 3.46 -17.86 -2.97
C MET A 1 2.80 -18.34 -4.25
N VAL A 2 1.49 -18.63 -4.24
CA VAL A 2 0.79 -19.24 -5.40
C VAL A 2 0.05 -18.19 -6.25
N ALA A 3 -0.85 -17.42 -5.63
CA ALA A 3 -1.62 -16.37 -6.30
C ALA A 3 -2.04 -15.26 -5.33
N CYS A 4 -2.11 -14.02 -5.83
CA CYS A 4 -2.59 -12.84 -5.10
C CYS A 4 -3.23 -11.87 -6.10
N VAL A 5 -4.38 -11.31 -5.74
CA VAL A 5 -5.08 -10.30 -6.54
C VAL A 5 -5.94 -9.44 -5.63
N GLU A 6 -6.13 -8.19 -6.02
CA GLU A 6 -6.94 -7.23 -5.27
C GLU A 6 -8.36 -7.16 -5.86
N GLU A 7 -9.37 -7.09 -4.99
CA GLU A 7 -10.79 -7.14 -5.41
C GLU A 7 -11.15 -6.05 -6.41
N GLU A 8 -10.61 -4.84 -6.24
CA GLU A 8 -10.85 -3.72 -7.16
C GLU A 8 -10.45 -4.02 -8.61
N ARG A 9 -9.47 -4.91 -8.83
CA ARG A 9 -8.98 -5.26 -10.17
C ARG A 9 -9.99 -6.13 -10.92
N LEU A 10 -10.76 -6.92 -10.19
CA LEU A 10 -11.76 -7.85 -10.73
C LEU A 10 -13.15 -7.21 -10.72
N PHE A 11 -13.52 -6.60 -9.60
CA PHE A 11 -14.80 -5.93 -9.40
C PHE A 11 -14.89 -4.58 -10.11
N ARG A 12 -13.75 -4.01 -10.54
CA ARG A 12 -13.63 -2.73 -11.28
C ARG A 12 -14.14 -1.51 -10.51
N ILE A 13 -14.24 -1.62 -9.18
CA ILE A 13 -14.53 -0.52 -8.26
C ILE A 13 -13.28 -0.26 -7.44
N LYS A 14 -12.69 0.94 -7.60
CA LYS A 14 -11.50 1.37 -6.87
C LYS A 14 -11.71 1.21 -5.36
N THR A 15 -10.72 0.64 -4.68
CA THR A 15 -10.68 0.34 -3.24
C THR A 15 -11.69 -0.71 -2.76
N ALA A 16 -12.81 -0.93 -3.47
CA ALA A 16 -13.86 -1.90 -3.13
C ALA A 16 -14.27 -1.86 -1.63
N ARG A 17 -14.45 -0.64 -1.07
CA ARG A 17 -14.69 -0.44 0.37
C ARG A 17 -15.96 -1.14 0.85
N GLY A 18 -15.85 -1.88 1.95
CA GLY A 18 -16.98 -2.60 2.54
C GLY A 18 -17.47 -3.80 1.72
N ILE A 19 -16.71 -4.21 0.70
CA ILE A 19 -17.02 -5.36 -0.15
C ILE A 19 -16.09 -6.52 0.26
N LEU A 20 -16.66 -7.71 0.35
CA LEU A 20 -15.91 -8.93 0.63
C LEU A 20 -15.16 -9.40 -0.63
N PRO A 21 -13.95 -9.96 -0.50
CA PRO A 21 -13.08 -10.27 -1.63
C PRO A 21 -13.50 -11.56 -2.38
N ILE A 22 -14.76 -11.65 -2.82
CA ILE A 22 -15.34 -12.85 -3.41
C ILE A 22 -14.67 -13.18 -4.74
N GLU A 23 -14.52 -12.19 -5.62
CA GLU A 23 -13.93 -12.42 -6.94
C GLU A 23 -12.43 -12.73 -6.81
N SER A 24 -11.74 -12.10 -5.86
CA SER A 24 -10.34 -12.38 -5.58
C SER A 24 -10.14 -13.80 -5.08
N ILE A 25 -10.97 -14.27 -4.14
CA ILE A 25 -10.90 -15.65 -3.65
C ILE A 25 -11.15 -16.64 -4.79
N ARG A 26 -12.17 -16.41 -5.65
CA ARG A 26 -12.41 -17.27 -6.83
C ARG A 26 -11.23 -17.28 -7.78
N ALA A 27 -10.64 -16.12 -8.03
CA ALA A 27 -9.50 -15.98 -8.94
C ALA A 27 -8.25 -16.71 -8.41
N VAL A 28 -7.92 -16.56 -7.12
CA VAL A 28 -6.74 -17.24 -6.55
C VAL A 28 -6.94 -18.76 -6.45
N LEU A 29 -8.15 -19.23 -6.14
CA LEU A 29 -8.49 -20.66 -6.16
C LEU A 29 -8.34 -21.24 -7.57
N LYS A 30 -8.88 -20.54 -8.58
CA LYS A 30 -8.76 -20.94 -9.98
C LYS A 30 -7.31 -20.99 -10.44
N GLU A 31 -6.53 -19.95 -10.14
CA GLU A 31 -5.11 -19.87 -10.52
C GLU A 31 -4.28 -20.95 -9.82
N ALA A 32 -4.63 -21.33 -8.59
CA ALA A 32 -3.98 -22.41 -7.85
C ALA A 32 -4.45 -23.82 -8.28
N GLY A 33 -5.53 -23.94 -9.06
CA GLY A 33 -6.16 -25.22 -9.37
C GLY A 33 -6.78 -25.91 -8.16
N LEU A 34 -7.19 -25.12 -7.14
CA LEU A 34 -7.73 -25.61 -5.88
C LEU A 34 -9.24 -25.35 -5.76
N ARG A 35 -9.93 -26.19 -5.02
CA ARG A 35 -11.29 -25.95 -4.55
C ARG A 35 -11.24 -25.41 -3.13
N ILE A 36 -12.33 -24.82 -2.67
CA ILE A 36 -12.41 -24.29 -1.31
C ILE A 36 -12.22 -25.38 -0.23
N GLN A 37 -12.58 -26.63 -0.52
CA GLN A 37 -12.39 -27.77 0.38
C GLN A 37 -10.93 -28.21 0.49
N ASP A 38 -10.08 -27.78 -0.44
CA ASP A 38 -8.65 -28.08 -0.44
C ASP A 38 -7.86 -27.04 0.38
N ILE A 39 -8.54 -26.08 1.03
CA ILE A 39 -7.92 -25.04 1.86
C ILE A 39 -7.88 -25.50 3.32
N ASP A 40 -6.68 -25.61 3.87
CA ASP A 40 -6.46 -26.05 5.25
C ASP A 40 -6.82 -24.98 6.29
N LEU A 41 -6.55 -23.71 5.96
CA LEU A 41 -6.72 -22.58 6.86
C LEU A 41 -6.99 -21.28 6.11
N VAL A 42 -7.92 -20.48 6.63
CA VAL A 42 -8.14 -19.09 6.23
C VAL A 42 -7.60 -18.17 7.33
N ALA A 43 -6.59 -17.37 7.02
CA ALA A 43 -6.09 -16.33 7.91
C ALA A 43 -6.67 -14.96 7.52
N THR A 44 -7.13 -14.19 8.51
CA THR A 44 -7.80 -12.89 8.29
C THR A 44 -7.33 -11.86 9.31
N PRO A 45 -7.22 -10.56 8.95
CA PRO A 45 -6.99 -9.52 9.94
C PRO A 45 -8.23 -9.36 10.84
N GLY A 46 -8.04 -8.68 11.98
CA GLY A 46 -9.13 -8.31 12.87
C GLY A 46 -9.23 -9.17 14.13
N GLU A 47 -8.10 -9.53 14.73
CA GLU A 47 -8.04 -10.26 16.00
C GLU A 47 -8.81 -9.58 17.14
N THR A 48 -8.91 -8.24 17.12
CA THR A 48 -9.63 -7.49 18.16
C THR A 48 -11.15 -7.48 17.98
N TYR A 49 -11.68 -8.05 16.90
CA TYR A 49 -13.12 -8.08 16.61
C TYR A 49 -13.72 -9.39 17.12
N GLY A 50 -14.54 -9.33 18.17
CA GLY A 50 -15.05 -10.51 18.86
C GLY A 50 -15.91 -11.46 18.01
N ASP A 51 -16.45 -11.01 16.87
CA ASP A 51 -17.30 -11.78 15.96
C ASP A 51 -16.60 -12.21 14.65
N ILE A 52 -15.29 -11.96 14.52
CA ILE A 52 -14.59 -12.10 13.23
C ILE A 52 -14.61 -13.54 12.72
N VAL A 53 -14.43 -14.53 13.59
CA VAL A 53 -14.37 -15.94 13.22
C VAL A 53 -15.74 -16.42 12.76
N GLU A 54 -16.82 -16.11 13.49
CA GLU A 54 -18.17 -16.51 13.06
C GLU A 54 -18.57 -15.79 11.76
N ARG A 55 -18.28 -14.50 11.63
CA ARG A 55 -18.62 -13.71 10.45
C ARG A 55 -17.94 -14.21 9.19
N ILE A 56 -16.64 -14.49 9.26
CA ILE A 56 -15.88 -15.02 8.12
C ILE A 56 -16.29 -16.45 7.79
N SER A 57 -16.54 -17.30 8.80
CA SER A 57 -17.03 -18.66 8.56
C SER A 57 -18.40 -18.67 7.87
N ALA A 58 -19.34 -17.84 8.33
CA ALA A 58 -20.65 -17.69 7.70
C ALA A 58 -20.54 -17.19 6.25
N TYR A 59 -19.63 -16.26 5.99
CA TYR A 59 -19.33 -15.76 4.65
C TYR A 59 -18.86 -16.90 3.72
N PHE A 60 -17.88 -17.69 4.15
CA PHE A 60 -17.35 -18.79 3.33
C PHE A 60 -18.42 -19.86 3.07
N LEU A 61 -19.22 -20.23 4.08
CA LEU A 61 -20.35 -21.12 3.90
C LEU A 61 -21.36 -20.60 2.88
N HIS A 62 -21.71 -19.31 2.94
CA HIS A 62 -22.70 -18.73 2.04
C HIS A 62 -22.23 -18.67 0.58
N HIS A 63 -21.00 -18.22 0.33
CA HIS A 63 -20.52 -17.97 -1.04
C HIS A 63 -19.82 -19.16 -1.69
N PHE A 64 -19.27 -20.08 -0.90
CA PHE A 64 -18.45 -21.19 -1.39
C PHE A 64 -18.98 -22.56 -0.94
N GLY A 65 -20.01 -22.62 -0.09
CA GLY A 65 -20.61 -23.87 0.38
C GLY A 65 -19.75 -24.65 1.38
N TYR A 66 -18.60 -24.11 1.79
CA TYR A 66 -17.67 -24.70 2.76
C TYR A 66 -16.87 -23.58 3.43
N ALA A 67 -16.68 -23.68 4.75
CA ALA A 67 -15.81 -22.80 5.50
C ALA A 67 -14.63 -23.58 6.08
N PRO A 68 -13.40 -23.33 5.58
CA PRO A 68 -12.20 -23.77 6.26
C PRO A 68 -12.11 -23.20 7.68
N PRO A 69 -11.28 -23.79 8.56
CA PRO A 69 -10.89 -23.16 9.81
C PRO A 69 -10.45 -21.71 9.59
N VAL A 70 -10.88 -20.79 10.45
CA VAL A 70 -10.53 -19.36 10.37
C VAL A 70 -9.62 -19.01 11.53
N ARG A 71 -8.47 -18.39 11.24
CA ARG A 71 -7.55 -17.83 12.23
C ARG A 71 -7.46 -16.31 12.08
N PRO A 72 -7.91 -15.55 13.08
CA PRO A 72 -7.67 -14.13 13.08
C PRO A 72 -6.19 -13.85 13.37
N VAL A 73 -5.66 -12.78 12.77
CA VAL A 73 -4.30 -12.30 12.94
C VAL A 73 -4.37 -10.81 13.29
N ASN A 74 -3.53 -10.37 14.23
CA ASN A 74 -3.39 -8.95 14.52
C ASN A 74 -2.96 -8.18 13.27
N HIS A 75 -3.63 -7.07 12.97
CA HIS A 75 -3.41 -6.23 11.80
C HIS A 75 -1.94 -5.82 11.64
N GLN A 76 -1.29 -5.38 12.72
CA GLN A 76 0.11 -4.96 12.65
C GLN A 76 1.06 -6.14 12.49
N SER A 77 0.76 -7.27 13.15
CA SER A 77 1.54 -8.51 12.96
C SER A 77 1.46 -9.01 11.51
N ALA A 78 0.31 -8.90 10.87
CA ALA A 78 0.15 -9.20 9.45
C ALA A 78 1.00 -8.27 8.58
N HIS A 79 1.03 -6.96 8.85
CA HIS A 79 1.92 -6.04 8.13
C HIS A 79 3.39 -6.43 8.27
N LEU A 80 3.87 -6.66 9.50
CA LEU A 80 5.26 -7.07 9.74
C LEU A 80 5.59 -8.38 9.02
N ALA A 81 4.72 -9.38 9.09
CA ALA A 81 4.87 -10.65 8.38
C ALA A 81 4.90 -10.47 6.85
N SER A 82 4.07 -9.58 6.32
CA SER A 82 4.02 -9.27 4.88
C SER A 82 5.31 -8.64 4.37
N ALA A 83 6.08 -7.96 5.24
CA ALA A 83 7.35 -7.37 4.89
C ALA A 83 8.52 -8.32 5.12
N PHE A 84 8.55 -9.00 6.27
CA PHE A 84 9.70 -9.80 6.68
C PHE A 84 9.88 -11.06 5.85
N PHE A 85 8.87 -11.95 5.82
CA PHE A 85 9.03 -13.25 5.16
C PHE A 85 9.34 -13.14 3.66
N PRO A 86 8.73 -12.20 2.91
CA PRO A 86 9.07 -12.04 1.49
C PRO A 86 10.45 -11.43 1.22
N SER A 87 11.07 -10.77 2.20
CA SER A 87 12.32 -10.00 2.01
C SER A 87 13.56 -10.85 1.71
N GLY A 88 13.57 -12.11 2.17
CA GLY A 88 14.76 -12.96 2.14
C GLY A 88 15.88 -12.55 3.09
N PHE A 89 15.63 -11.64 4.02
CA PHE A 89 16.58 -11.30 5.07
C PHE A 89 16.56 -12.33 6.20
N ASN A 90 17.75 -12.77 6.64
CA ASN A 90 17.87 -13.66 7.80
C ASN A 90 17.53 -12.96 9.12
N ARG A 91 17.83 -11.66 9.22
CA ARG A 91 17.48 -10.79 10.34
C ARG A 91 17.18 -9.39 9.85
N ALA A 92 16.17 -8.74 10.43
CA ALA A 92 15.80 -7.38 10.08
C ALA A 92 15.01 -6.69 11.20
N LEU A 93 15.12 -5.36 11.25
CA LEU A 93 14.10 -4.52 11.87
C LEU A 93 12.88 -4.52 10.95
N CYS A 94 11.72 -4.86 11.47
CA CYS A 94 10.45 -4.80 10.78
C CYS A 94 9.62 -3.66 11.36
N LEU A 95 9.13 -2.76 10.52
CA LEU A 95 8.31 -1.62 10.93
C LEU A 95 7.05 -1.56 10.07
N SER A 96 5.89 -1.54 10.74
CA SER A 96 4.61 -1.17 10.16
C SER A 96 4.19 0.20 10.69
N TYR A 97 3.75 1.08 9.79
CA TYR A 97 3.18 2.38 10.14
C TYR A 97 2.08 2.81 9.17
N ASP A 98 0.93 3.13 9.74
CA ASP A 98 -0.34 3.34 9.06
C ASP A 98 -1.18 4.42 9.78
N ALA A 99 -2.39 4.67 9.29
CA ALA A 99 -3.39 5.49 9.96
C ALA A 99 -3.98 4.75 11.18
N HIS A 100 -4.50 3.53 10.98
CA HIS A 100 -5.18 2.77 12.01
C HIS A 100 -5.41 1.30 11.62
N GLY A 101 -5.23 0.38 12.57
CA GLY A 101 -5.68 -1.01 12.52
C GLY A 101 -5.58 -1.68 13.88
N ASP A 102 -6.60 -2.44 14.30
CA ASP A 102 -6.69 -3.13 15.61
C ASP A 102 -6.32 -2.23 16.81
N GLY A 103 -6.74 -0.96 16.78
CA GLY A 103 -6.46 0.01 17.86
C GLY A 103 -5.10 0.73 17.78
N LEU A 104 -4.23 0.35 16.83
CA LEU A 104 -2.86 0.83 16.70
C LEU A 104 -2.67 1.64 15.41
N SER A 105 -1.62 2.46 15.33
CA SER A 105 -1.17 3.08 14.07
C SER A 105 0.04 2.38 13.48
N GLY A 106 0.65 1.44 14.19
CA GLY A 106 1.84 0.74 13.72
C GLY A 106 2.40 -0.19 14.76
N ALA A 107 3.46 -0.90 14.39
CA ALA A 107 4.24 -1.75 15.27
C ALA A 107 5.66 -1.91 14.74
N TYR A 108 6.56 -2.33 15.62
CA TYR A 108 7.89 -2.73 15.21
C TYR A 108 8.34 -4.00 15.92
N GLY A 109 9.21 -4.75 15.26
CA GLY A 109 9.74 -6.00 15.75
C GLY A 109 11.07 -6.34 15.10
N THR A 110 11.69 -7.42 15.57
CA THR A 110 12.89 -8.00 14.95
C THR A 110 12.51 -9.32 14.32
N GLY A 111 12.70 -9.46 13.01
CA GLY A 111 12.52 -10.72 12.30
C GLY A 111 13.79 -11.58 12.36
N ASN A 112 13.62 -12.89 12.52
CA ASN A 112 14.67 -13.90 12.40
C ASN A 112 14.10 -15.26 11.92
N ASP A 113 14.87 -16.34 12.03
CA ASP A 113 14.49 -17.71 11.68
C ASP A 113 13.27 -18.25 12.45
N GLN A 114 12.98 -17.68 13.62
CA GLN A 114 11.81 -18.02 14.44
C GLN A 114 10.56 -17.19 14.08
N GLY A 115 10.67 -16.26 13.12
CA GLY A 115 9.60 -15.35 12.70
C GLY A 115 9.83 -13.93 13.19
N VAL A 116 8.75 -13.16 13.35
CA VAL A 116 8.81 -11.76 13.80
C VAL A 116 8.51 -11.68 15.29
N ASP A 117 9.48 -11.20 16.08
CA ASP A 117 9.31 -10.90 17.50
C ASP A 117 8.88 -9.44 17.69
N LEU A 118 7.64 -9.24 18.15
CA LEU A 118 7.06 -7.92 18.36
C LEU A 118 7.72 -7.22 19.56
N LYS A 119 8.35 -6.06 19.30
CA LYS A 119 9.07 -5.29 20.33
C LYS A 119 8.27 -4.11 20.88
N GLY A 120 7.41 -3.52 20.05
CA GLY A 120 6.58 -2.40 20.48
C GLY A 120 5.50 -2.04 19.46
N VAL A 121 4.60 -1.17 19.90
CA VAL A 121 3.45 -0.70 19.12
C VAL A 121 3.45 0.82 19.06
N LEU A 122 2.87 1.37 17.99
CA LEU A 122 2.66 2.81 17.81
C LEU A 122 1.19 3.12 18.08
N PRO A 123 0.88 4.03 19.01
CA PRO A 123 -0.50 4.32 19.37
C PRO A 123 -1.19 5.14 18.28
N ARG A 124 -2.52 4.99 18.19
CA ARG A 124 -3.32 5.67 17.16
C ARG A 124 -3.24 7.19 17.26
N ASP A 125 -3.11 7.73 18.47
CA ASP A 125 -3.03 9.18 18.76
C ASP A 125 -1.67 9.81 18.43
N ASN A 126 -0.72 9.00 17.95
CA ASN A 126 0.56 9.44 17.43
C ASN A 126 0.76 8.92 16.00
N SER A 127 -0.27 8.95 15.14
CA SER A 127 -0.21 8.33 13.80
C SER A 127 0.33 9.28 12.72
N LEU A 128 1.43 8.89 12.06
CA LEU A 128 1.90 9.57 10.84
C LEU A 128 0.94 9.37 9.66
N GLY A 129 0.27 8.21 9.59
CA GLY A 129 -0.75 7.96 8.58
C GLY A 129 -1.96 8.89 8.75
N LEU A 130 -2.39 9.14 9.99
CA LEU A 130 -3.50 10.07 10.25
C LEU A 130 -3.10 11.52 10.01
N PHE A 131 -1.88 11.93 10.40
CA PHE A 131 -1.33 13.23 10.00
C PHE A 131 -1.42 13.43 8.49
N TYR A 132 -0.92 12.47 7.72
CA TYR A 132 -0.87 12.56 6.27
C TYR A 132 -2.27 12.52 5.63
N ALA A 133 -3.18 11.69 6.16
CA ALA A 133 -4.58 11.62 5.73
C ALA A 133 -5.36 12.91 6.04
N THR A 134 -5.15 13.51 7.22
CA THR A 134 -5.73 14.80 7.62
C THR A 134 -5.27 15.92 6.68
N MET A 135 -3.98 15.94 6.34
CA MET A 135 -3.44 16.93 5.42
C MET A 135 -3.86 16.68 3.96
N THR A 136 -4.06 15.42 3.57
CA THR A 136 -4.67 15.03 2.28
C THR A 136 -6.09 15.59 2.17
N SER A 137 -6.90 15.45 3.23
CA SER A 137 -8.23 16.07 3.35
C SER A 137 -8.15 17.59 3.26
N PHE A 138 -7.19 18.21 3.96
CA PHE A 138 -6.99 19.67 3.99
C PHE A 138 -6.70 20.26 2.60
N LEU A 139 -6.01 19.52 1.74
CA LEU A 139 -5.75 19.92 0.36
C LEU A 139 -6.86 19.51 -0.62
N GLY A 140 -8.03 19.11 -0.11
CA GLY A 140 -9.21 18.81 -0.92
C GLY A 140 -9.09 17.51 -1.73
N PHE A 141 -8.21 16.61 -1.31
CA PHE A 141 -8.04 15.27 -1.87
C PHE A 141 -8.73 14.21 -0.99
N MET A 142 -8.92 13.01 -1.53
CA MET A 142 -9.59 11.91 -0.82
C MET A 142 -8.64 11.18 0.13
N PRO A 143 -8.85 11.20 1.46
CA PRO A 143 -8.07 10.40 2.39
C PRO A 143 -8.26 8.90 2.17
N GLY A 144 -7.19 8.14 2.37
CA GLY A 144 -7.08 6.71 2.11
C GLY A 144 -7.08 6.33 0.63
N GLU A 145 -6.85 7.28 -0.28
CA GLU A 145 -6.78 7.04 -1.73
C GLU A 145 -5.80 7.95 -2.47
N ASP A 146 -5.79 9.25 -2.15
CA ASP A 146 -5.12 10.29 -2.92
C ASP A 146 -3.84 10.81 -2.24
N GLU A 147 -3.33 10.15 -1.20
CA GLU A 147 -2.08 10.52 -0.51
C GLU A 147 -0.90 10.67 -1.47
N TYR A 148 -0.86 9.85 -2.52
CA TYR A 148 0.16 9.92 -3.56
C TYR A 148 0.13 11.25 -4.34
N LYS A 149 -1.00 11.96 -4.37
CA LYS A 149 -1.11 13.28 -4.99
C LYS A 149 -0.39 14.34 -4.16
N ILE A 150 -0.38 14.21 -2.83
CA ILE A 150 0.43 15.08 -1.96
C ILE A 150 1.91 14.87 -2.26
N MET A 151 2.34 13.60 -2.34
CA MET A 151 3.73 13.25 -2.66
C MET A 151 4.13 13.77 -4.04
N GLY A 152 3.25 13.67 -5.05
CA GLY A 152 3.49 14.20 -6.39
C GLY A 152 3.43 15.73 -6.47
N LEU A 153 2.71 16.40 -5.57
CA LEU A 153 2.57 17.85 -5.53
C LEU A 153 3.73 18.53 -4.78
N ALA A 154 4.30 17.84 -3.79
CA ALA A 154 5.36 18.38 -2.92
C ALA A 154 6.57 18.98 -3.67
N PRO A 155 7.10 18.39 -4.76
CA PRO A 155 8.24 18.96 -5.49
C PRO A 155 7.99 20.31 -6.16
N TYR A 156 6.72 20.73 -6.27
CA TYR A 156 6.34 22.01 -6.86
C TYR A 156 6.22 23.14 -5.83
N GLY A 157 6.41 22.85 -4.54
CA GLY A 157 6.53 23.87 -3.51
C GLY A 157 7.94 24.47 -3.48
N ASP A 158 8.02 25.78 -3.39
CA ASP A 158 9.28 26.55 -3.34
C ASP A 158 9.58 27.10 -1.94
N ASP A 159 8.56 27.21 -1.09
CA ASP A 159 8.67 27.67 0.30
C ASP A 159 7.83 26.76 1.22
N PRO A 160 8.38 25.60 1.66
CA PRO A 160 7.64 24.62 2.45
C PRO A 160 7.08 25.20 3.75
N VAL A 161 5.77 25.05 3.98
CA VAL A 161 5.13 25.48 5.23
C VAL A 161 5.66 24.65 6.41
N ASP A 162 6.07 25.32 7.49
CA ASP A 162 6.49 24.64 8.72
C ASP A 162 5.27 24.00 9.43
N LEU A 163 5.24 22.67 9.44
CA LEU A 163 4.22 21.86 10.11
C LEU A 163 4.74 21.20 11.39
N SER A 164 5.85 21.65 11.96
CA SER A 164 6.43 21.11 13.21
C SER A 164 5.48 21.23 14.42
N PHE A 165 4.50 22.13 14.36
CA PHE A 165 3.43 22.22 15.34
C PHE A 165 2.47 21.02 15.30
N PHE A 166 2.38 20.32 14.16
CA PHE A 166 1.51 19.17 13.95
C PHE A 166 2.31 17.86 13.98
N ALA A 167 3.41 17.74 13.24
CA ALA A 167 4.25 16.55 13.25
C ALA A 167 5.74 16.92 13.29
N ARG A 168 6.47 16.36 14.26
CA ARG A 168 7.89 16.67 14.49
C ARG A 168 8.67 15.48 15.05
N PRO A 169 10.00 15.42 14.83
CA PRO A 169 10.84 14.39 15.45
C PRO A 169 10.88 14.52 16.97
N ALA A 170 11.20 13.41 17.62
CA ALA A 170 11.45 13.27 19.06
C ALA A 170 12.61 12.29 19.29
N ASP A 171 13.21 12.29 20.49
CA ASP A 171 14.40 11.47 20.81
C ASP A 171 14.14 9.96 20.67
N ASP A 172 12.90 9.54 20.91
CA ASP A 172 12.39 8.17 20.83
C ASP A 172 11.51 7.91 19.59
N GLY A 173 11.60 8.81 18.60
CA GLY A 173 10.91 8.67 17.32
C GLY A 173 10.30 9.98 16.88
N TYR A 174 9.01 10.19 17.13
CA TYR A 174 8.28 11.35 16.64
C TYR A 174 7.04 11.65 17.48
N PHE A 175 6.50 12.85 17.29
CA PHE A 175 5.27 13.30 17.90
C PHE A 175 4.32 13.89 16.86
N VAL A 176 3.05 13.50 16.93
CA VAL A 176 1.92 14.04 16.16
C VAL A 176 0.91 14.65 17.12
N ASP A 177 0.63 15.93 16.96
CA ASP A 177 -0.39 16.64 17.73
C ASP A 177 -1.79 16.33 17.16
N HIS A 178 -2.47 15.38 17.78
CA HIS A 178 -3.82 14.99 17.39
C HIS A 178 -4.90 16.06 17.59
N SER A 179 -4.57 17.21 18.21
CA SER A 179 -5.52 18.32 18.40
C SER A 179 -5.92 19.03 17.11
N TYR A 180 -5.23 18.79 15.99
CA TYR A 180 -5.61 19.31 14.66
C TYR A 180 -6.51 18.37 13.86
N VAL A 181 -6.68 17.13 14.34
CA VAL A 181 -7.55 16.12 13.73
C VAL A 181 -8.98 16.34 14.23
N ARG A 182 -9.97 16.17 13.36
CA ARG A 182 -11.38 16.18 13.76
C ARG A 182 -11.71 14.94 14.59
N GLN A 183 -12.17 15.15 15.82
CA GLN A 183 -12.46 14.05 16.76
C GLN A 183 -13.91 13.99 17.23
N ASN A 184 -14.68 15.08 17.15
CA ASN A 184 -16.02 15.17 17.74
C ASN A 184 -17.04 15.82 16.78
N PRO A 185 -17.90 15.02 16.10
CA PRO A 185 -17.74 13.58 15.92
C PRO A 185 -16.52 13.28 15.04
N PRO A 186 -15.87 12.11 15.18
CA PRO A 186 -14.83 11.69 14.26
C PRO A 186 -15.43 11.48 12.86
N PRO A 187 -14.63 11.63 11.78
CA PRO A 187 -15.10 11.35 10.43
C PRO A 187 -15.64 9.91 10.33
N SER A 188 -16.86 9.74 9.82
CA SER A 188 -17.48 8.42 9.63
C SER A 188 -17.24 7.84 8.22
N SER A 189 -16.76 8.67 7.30
CA SER A 189 -16.40 8.26 5.94
C SER A 189 -15.23 9.08 5.39
N VAL A 190 -14.60 8.58 4.33
CA VAL A 190 -13.53 9.29 3.59
C VAL A 190 -14.00 10.58 2.91
N PHE A 191 -15.32 10.77 2.77
CA PHE A 191 -15.92 11.97 2.17
C PHE A 191 -16.06 13.13 3.15
N GLU A 192 -15.85 12.87 4.44
CA GLU A 192 -15.89 13.89 5.48
C GLU A 192 -14.53 14.58 5.65
N GLN A 193 -14.57 15.77 6.24
CA GLN A 193 -13.38 16.54 6.64
C GLN A 193 -12.64 15.85 7.80
N PHE A 194 -11.32 15.67 7.69
CA PHE A 194 -10.47 15.03 8.72
C PHE A 194 -9.74 16.02 9.64
N TYR A 195 -9.74 17.31 9.32
CA TYR A 195 -9.13 18.39 10.11
C TYR A 195 -10.19 19.20 10.86
N ASN A 196 -9.79 20.00 11.85
CA ASN A 196 -10.70 20.92 12.56
C ASN A 196 -10.29 22.40 12.37
N GLU A 197 -11.04 23.31 13.01
CA GLU A 197 -10.81 24.74 12.92
C GLU A 197 -9.44 25.20 13.44
N ALA A 198 -8.83 24.46 14.38
CA ALA A 198 -7.50 24.81 14.88
C ALA A 198 -6.45 24.72 13.77
N LEU A 199 -6.58 23.76 12.84
CA LEU A 199 -5.68 23.65 11.70
C LEU A 199 -5.88 24.81 10.72
N THR A 200 -7.12 25.13 10.37
CA THR A 200 -7.40 26.25 9.46
C THR A 200 -6.96 27.60 10.04
N ASN A 201 -7.07 27.77 11.37
CA ASN A 201 -6.57 28.95 12.06
C ASN A 201 -5.03 29.06 12.03
N LYS A 202 -4.32 27.93 11.87
CA LYS A 202 -2.85 27.91 11.81
C LYS A 202 -2.28 28.13 10.42
N ILE A 203 -2.85 27.50 9.39
CA ILE A 203 -2.26 27.47 8.05
C ILE A 203 -3.18 28.00 6.93
N GLY A 204 -4.31 28.61 7.32
CA GLY A 204 -5.25 29.24 6.41
C GLY A 204 -6.40 28.33 6.00
N ALA A 205 -7.20 28.79 5.03
CA ALA A 205 -8.33 28.02 4.53
C ALA A 205 -7.87 26.73 3.84
N ALA A 206 -8.62 25.65 4.05
CA ALA A 206 -8.44 24.41 3.32
C ALA A 206 -8.92 24.57 1.87
N ARG A 207 -8.36 23.76 0.97
CA ARG A 207 -8.77 23.73 -0.43
C ARG A 207 -10.03 22.88 -0.57
N HIS A 208 -11.03 23.35 -1.30
CA HIS A 208 -12.18 22.54 -1.69
C HIS A 208 -11.86 21.66 -2.92
N LYS A 209 -12.49 20.49 -2.97
CA LYS A 209 -12.33 19.56 -4.10
C LYS A 209 -12.79 20.25 -5.40
N GLY A 210 -11.89 20.31 -6.38
CA GLY A 210 -12.14 20.91 -7.69
C GLY A 210 -11.61 22.34 -7.83
N GLU A 211 -11.19 22.98 -6.74
CA GLU A 211 -10.54 24.29 -6.81
C GLU A 211 -9.15 24.21 -7.43
N GLU A 212 -8.68 25.35 -7.94
CA GLU A 212 -7.33 25.46 -8.46
C GLU A 212 -6.27 25.13 -7.40
N ILE A 213 -5.23 24.42 -7.80
CA ILE A 213 -4.06 24.18 -6.96
C ILE A 213 -3.13 25.39 -7.08
N THR A 214 -3.15 26.27 -6.08
CA THR A 214 -2.33 27.47 -5.98
C THR A 214 -0.91 27.16 -5.48
N GLN A 215 -0.02 28.16 -5.50
CA GLN A 215 1.33 28.02 -4.93
C GLN A 215 1.29 27.75 -3.41
N HIS A 216 0.32 28.32 -2.69
CA HIS A 216 0.13 28.04 -1.27
C HIS A 216 -0.12 26.54 -1.01
N HIS A 217 -0.97 25.91 -1.81
CA HIS A 217 -1.24 24.47 -1.70
C HIS A 217 0.00 23.62 -1.99
N ARG A 218 0.84 24.04 -2.94
CA ARG A 218 2.12 23.39 -3.26
C ARG A 218 3.12 23.51 -2.11
N ASN A 219 3.19 24.68 -1.49
CA ASN A 219 4.04 24.95 -0.32
C ASN A 219 3.58 24.16 0.92
N ILE A 220 2.28 23.99 1.12
CA ILE A 220 1.75 23.08 2.14
C ILE A 220 2.13 21.62 1.82
N ALA A 221 1.98 21.16 0.56
CA ALA A 221 2.37 19.81 0.16
C ALA A 221 3.87 19.52 0.42
N ALA A 222 4.74 20.49 0.12
CA ALA A 222 6.16 20.39 0.44
C ALA A 222 6.42 20.31 1.95
N GLY A 223 5.70 21.11 2.76
CA GLY A 223 5.74 21.05 4.21
C GLY A 223 5.30 19.70 4.79
N ILE A 224 4.21 19.13 4.26
CA ILE A 224 3.70 17.80 4.66
C ILE A 224 4.76 16.73 4.42
N GLN A 225 5.34 16.73 3.21
CA GLN A 225 6.36 15.75 2.84
C GLN A 225 7.61 15.89 3.72
N LYS A 226 8.06 17.13 3.98
CA LYS A 226 9.21 17.40 4.85
C LYS A 226 8.98 16.92 6.29
N ALA A 227 7.80 17.16 6.84
CA ALA A 227 7.43 16.72 8.19
C ALA A 227 7.41 15.19 8.29
N LEU A 228 6.80 14.51 7.30
CA LEU A 228 6.77 13.05 7.24
C LEU A 228 8.19 12.46 7.17
N GLU A 229 9.02 12.95 6.24
CA GLU A 229 10.40 12.50 6.05
C GLU A 229 11.22 12.64 7.33
N THR A 230 11.09 13.79 8.01
CA THR A 230 11.83 14.06 9.25
C THR A 230 11.38 13.14 10.38
N CYS A 231 10.08 12.94 10.56
CA CYS A 231 9.53 12.06 11.59
C CYS A 231 9.86 10.59 11.35
N ALA A 232 9.67 10.10 10.12
CA ALA A 232 9.95 8.73 9.74
C ALA A 232 11.46 8.41 9.85
N THR A 233 12.32 9.35 9.45
CA THR A 233 13.78 9.24 9.65
C THR A 233 14.14 9.15 11.13
N SER A 234 13.55 10.00 11.97
CA SER A 234 13.80 9.98 13.42
C SER A 234 13.37 8.66 14.05
N LEU A 235 12.19 8.15 13.69
CA LEU A 235 11.70 6.84 14.12
C LEU A 235 12.64 5.71 13.72
N VAL A 236 12.97 5.61 12.44
CA VAL A 236 13.82 4.53 11.94
C VAL A 236 15.21 4.59 12.57
N THR A 237 15.80 5.78 12.68
CA THR A 237 17.11 5.97 13.34
C THR A 237 17.08 5.49 14.80
N HIS A 238 16.04 5.84 15.55
CA HIS A 238 15.87 5.37 16.93
C HIS A 238 15.75 3.84 16.98
N LEU A 239 14.91 3.25 16.12
CA LEU A 239 14.67 1.81 16.12
C LEU A 239 15.89 1.00 15.68
N LEU A 240 16.67 1.46 14.70
CA LEU A 240 17.93 0.80 14.32
C LEU A 240 18.91 0.79 15.50
N LYS A 241 19.02 1.90 16.24
CA LYS A 241 19.86 1.99 17.44
C LYS A 241 19.41 1.04 18.56
N VAL A 242 18.10 0.93 18.80
CA VAL A 242 17.54 0.08 19.87
C VAL A 242 17.60 -1.41 19.52
N THR A 243 17.40 -1.75 18.25
CA THR A 243 17.38 -3.16 17.80
C THR A 243 18.75 -3.70 17.40
N GLY A 244 19.66 -2.82 16.95
CA GLY A 244 20.96 -3.20 16.40
C GLY A 244 20.89 -3.91 15.04
N GLU A 245 19.73 -3.86 14.37
CA GLU A 245 19.54 -4.45 13.04
C GLU A 245 20.01 -3.49 11.94
N GLU A 246 20.59 -4.05 10.87
CA GLU A 246 21.08 -3.26 9.71
C GLU A 246 20.20 -3.47 8.46
N ASN A 247 19.29 -4.44 8.48
CA ASN A 247 18.30 -4.62 7.42
C ASN A 247 16.95 -4.08 7.89
N LEU A 248 16.23 -3.38 7.02
CA LEU A 248 14.95 -2.78 7.33
C LEU A 248 13.85 -3.33 6.41
N CYS A 249 12.74 -3.77 7.00
CA CYS A 249 11.52 -4.17 6.30
C CYS A 249 10.39 -3.18 6.64
N LEU A 250 9.77 -2.58 5.63
CA LEU A 250 8.69 -1.60 5.79
C LEU A 250 7.34 -2.12 5.23
N ALA A 251 6.28 -1.94 6.00
CA ALA A 251 4.88 -2.10 5.60
C ALA A 251 3.97 -1.05 6.27
N GLY A 252 2.65 -1.14 6.06
CA GLY A 252 1.67 -0.12 6.42
C GLY A 252 1.54 0.96 5.35
N GLY A 253 0.38 1.64 5.31
CA GLY A 253 0.05 2.61 4.28
C GLY A 253 1.09 3.72 4.08
N VAL A 254 1.78 4.15 5.14
CA VAL A 254 2.84 5.17 5.05
C VAL A 254 4.06 4.67 4.25
N ALA A 255 4.32 3.36 4.25
CA ALA A 255 5.43 2.77 3.51
C ALA A 255 5.25 2.84 1.98
N LEU A 256 4.09 3.25 1.47
CA LEU A 256 3.90 3.55 0.05
C LEU A 256 4.50 4.92 -0.37
N ASN A 257 4.96 5.74 0.58
CA ASN A 257 5.62 7.01 0.29
C ASN A 257 7.07 6.76 -0.16
N CYS A 258 7.28 6.62 -1.48
CA CYS A 258 8.60 6.32 -2.04
C CYS A 258 9.62 7.45 -1.84
N SER A 259 9.17 8.71 -1.73
CA SER A 259 10.04 9.85 -1.41
C SER A 259 10.63 9.71 0.00
N ALA A 260 9.80 9.38 1.00
CA ALA A 260 10.25 9.11 2.36
C ALA A 260 11.15 7.88 2.44
N ASN A 261 10.79 6.79 1.75
CA ASN A 261 11.63 5.60 1.69
C ASN A 261 13.02 5.90 1.08
N ASN A 262 13.11 6.78 0.08
CA ASN A 262 14.39 7.19 -0.50
C ASN A 262 15.26 8.01 0.48
N VAL A 263 14.64 8.79 1.37
CA VAL A 263 15.37 9.48 2.45
C VAL A 263 15.87 8.46 3.48
N ILE A 264 14.98 7.55 3.92
CA ILE A 264 15.31 6.48 4.87
C ILE A 264 16.44 5.59 4.34
N ASN A 265 16.38 5.15 3.08
CA ASN A 265 17.38 4.29 2.45
C ASN A 265 18.80 4.87 2.41
N LYS A 266 18.96 6.18 2.67
CA LYS A 266 20.26 6.86 2.72
C LYS A 266 20.84 6.94 4.14
N LEU A 267 20.16 6.40 5.15
CA LEU A 267 20.67 6.35 6.51
C LEU A 267 21.88 5.40 6.56
N PRO A 268 22.97 5.80 7.26
CA PRO A 268 24.23 5.06 7.25
C PRO A 268 24.13 3.67 7.90
N ASP A 269 23.18 3.50 8.83
CA ASP A 269 22.99 2.26 9.58
C ASP A 269 22.09 1.24 8.83
N ILE A 270 21.58 1.61 7.65
CA ILE A 270 20.81 0.70 6.78
C ILE A 270 21.71 0.12 5.71
N LYS A 271 21.87 -1.20 5.74
CA LYS A 271 22.55 -1.99 4.73
C LYS A 271 21.62 -2.39 3.58
N ASN A 272 20.42 -2.85 3.91
CA ASN A 272 19.41 -3.25 2.93
C ASN A 272 18.02 -2.78 3.37
N LEU A 273 17.22 -2.35 2.40
CA LEU A 273 15.83 -1.96 2.60
C LEU A 273 14.92 -2.85 1.75
N TYR A 274 13.92 -3.46 2.38
CA TYR A 274 12.79 -4.09 1.73
C TYR A 274 11.52 -3.31 2.05
N VAL A 275 10.78 -2.91 1.01
CA VAL A 275 9.46 -2.29 1.16
C VAL A 275 8.44 -3.20 0.51
N GLN A 276 7.40 -3.59 1.25
CA GLN A 276 6.37 -4.46 0.70
C GLN A 276 5.66 -3.77 -0.49
N PRO A 277 5.61 -4.36 -1.70
CA PRO A 277 5.01 -3.69 -2.86
C PRO A 277 3.52 -3.35 -2.69
N ALA A 278 2.79 -4.17 -1.95
CA ALA A 278 1.42 -3.90 -1.51
C ALA A 278 1.38 -3.48 -0.02
N ALA A 279 2.23 -2.54 0.40
CA ALA A 279 2.45 -2.23 1.82
C ALA A 279 1.22 -1.76 2.61
N SER A 280 0.23 -1.13 1.98
CA SER A 280 -1.00 -0.74 2.67
C SER A 280 -1.87 -1.96 3.02
N ASP A 281 -3.08 -1.74 3.51
CA ASP A 281 -4.05 -2.80 3.82
C ASP A 281 -4.30 -3.81 2.69
N ARG A 282 -3.97 -3.44 1.44
CA ARG A 282 -3.94 -4.33 0.27
C ARG A 282 -3.08 -5.58 0.53
N GLY A 283 -1.99 -5.46 1.28
CA GLY A 283 -1.08 -6.55 1.63
C GLY A 283 -1.48 -7.38 2.86
N LEU A 284 -2.53 -7.01 3.61
CA LEU A 284 -2.90 -7.71 4.84
C LEU A 284 -3.27 -9.17 4.61
N ALA A 285 -4.00 -9.48 3.53
CA ALA A 285 -4.37 -10.86 3.22
C ALA A 285 -3.13 -11.75 3.04
N LEU A 286 -2.11 -11.23 2.35
CA LEU A 286 -0.81 -11.90 2.21
C LEU A 286 -0.12 -12.01 3.58
N GLY A 287 -0.05 -10.92 4.34
CA GLY A 287 0.55 -10.90 5.67
C GLY A 287 -0.05 -11.93 6.64
N CYS A 288 -1.38 -12.04 6.66
CA CYS A 288 -2.11 -13.02 7.47
C CYS A 288 -1.78 -14.45 7.04
N ALA A 289 -1.80 -14.72 5.73
CA ALA A 289 -1.47 -16.04 5.21
C ALA A 289 -0.03 -16.45 5.54
N LEU A 290 0.94 -15.55 5.38
CA LEU A 290 2.35 -15.81 5.72
C LEU A 290 2.55 -15.99 7.23
N HIS A 291 1.91 -15.16 8.04
CA HIS A 291 1.97 -15.30 9.49
C HIS A 291 1.43 -16.66 9.96
N ALA A 292 0.27 -17.07 9.44
CA ALA A 292 -0.34 -18.35 9.79
C ALA A 292 0.46 -19.53 9.23
N ALA A 293 0.95 -19.46 7.98
CA ALA A 293 1.77 -20.51 7.39
C ALA A 293 3.05 -20.76 8.21
N HIS A 294 3.71 -19.69 8.66
CA HIS A 294 4.87 -19.80 9.56
C HIS A 294 4.53 -20.52 10.87
N GLN A 295 3.36 -20.21 11.47
CA GLN A 295 2.90 -20.90 12.69
C GLN A 295 2.59 -22.38 12.46
N GLU A 296 2.19 -22.77 11.26
CA GLU A 296 2.00 -24.17 10.87
C GLU A 296 3.33 -24.88 10.52
N GLY A 297 4.47 -24.17 10.57
CA GLY A 297 5.79 -24.72 10.27
C GLY A 297 6.14 -24.75 8.78
N GLU A 298 5.41 -24.00 7.94
CA GLU A 298 5.72 -23.88 6.52
C GLU A 298 7.00 -23.09 6.29
N ASN A 299 7.82 -23.56 5.33
CA ASN A 299 9.03 -22.87 4.94
C ASN A 299 8.74 -21.80 3.88
N ILE A 300 8.60 -20.55 4.32
CA ILE A 300 8.26 -19.43 3.43
C ILE A 300 9.47 -19.02 2.59
N GLN A 301 9.31 -19.08 1.28
CA GLN A 301 10.32 -18.61 0.34
C GLN A 301 10.22 -17.08 0.12
N PRO A 302 11.34 -16.38 -0.08
CA PRO A 302 11.34 -14.98 -0.50
C PRO A 302 10.54 -14.79 -1.79
N ILE A 303 10.02 -13.58 -2.02
CA ILE A 303 9.35 -13.27 -3.29
C ILE A 303 10.34 -12.59 -4.24
N GLU A 304 10.40 -13.08 -5.48
CA GLU A 304 11.30 -12.53 -6.52
C GLU A 304 10.59 -11.56 -7.47
N HIS A 305 9.26 -11.65 -7.55
CA HIS A 305 8.42 -10.81 -8.40
C HIS A 305 7.07 -10.55 -7.72
N VAL A 306 6.17 -9.77 -8.35
CA VAL A 306 4.79 -9.53 -7.86
C VAL A 306 3.71 -9.94 -8.86
N PHE A 307 4.07 -10.62 -9.93
CA PHE A 307 3.15 -11.09 -10.98
C PHE A 307 2.37 -12.34 -10.54
N TYR A 308 1.44 -12.18 -9.59
CA TYR A 308 0.66 -13.28 -8.99
C TYR A 308 -0.84 -13.19 -9.24
N GLY A 309 -1.30 -12.18 -9.98
CA GLY A 309 -2.69 -12.10 -10.36
C GLY A 309 -3.03 -13.01 -11.53
N PRO A 310 -4.27 -12.91 -12.04
CA PRO A 310 -4.74 -13.74 -13.13
C PRO A 310 -3.95 -13.52 -14.43
N SER A 311 -3.81 -14.60 -15.19
CA SER A 311 -3.36 -14.58 -16.59
C SER A 311 -4.44 -15.09 -17.53
N PHE A 312 -4.27 -14.82 -18.83
CA PHE A 312 -5.20 -15.20 -19.87
C PHE A 312 -4.42 -15.83 -21.02
N ASP A 313 -4.93 -16.94 -21.55
CA ASP A 313 -4.33 -17.62 -22.68
C ASP A 313 -4.67 -16.92 -24.01
N GLU A 314 -4.01 -17.35 -25.08
CA GLU A 314 -4.22 -16.82 -26.43
C GLU A 314 -5.70 -16.92 -26.86
N SER A 315 -6.40 -17.99 -26.48
CA SER A 315 -7.80 -18.19 -26.86
C SER A 315 -8.72 -17.15 -26.22
N ALA A 316 -8.50 -16.82 -24.94
CA ALA A 316 -9.24 -15.79 -24.23
C ALA A 316 -8.93 -14.40 -24.81
N ILE A 317 -7.68 -14.14 -25.17
CA ILE A 317 -7.26 -12.86 -25.79
C ILE A 317 -7.90 -12.70 -27.17
N THR A 318 -7.81 -13.71 -28.04
CA THR A 318 -8.46 -13.69 -29.36
C THR A 318 -9.96 -13.47 -29.22
N ARG A 319 -10.61 -14.19 -28.30
CA ARG A 319 -12.04 -14.02 -28.06
C ARG A 319 -12.39 -12.61 -27.59
N ALA A 320 -11.57 -12.01 -26.72
CA ALA A 320 -11.77 -10.63 -26.29
C ALA A 320 -11.64 -9.66 -27.46
N LEU A 321 -10.62 -9.82 -28.33
CA LEU A 321 -10.42 -8.99 -29.51
C LEU A 321 -11.59 -9.08 -30.50
N GLU A 322 -12.09 -10.29 -30.79
CA GLU A 322 -13.27 -10.49 -31.66
C GLU A 322 -14.50 -9.71 -31.18
N LEU A 323 -14.69 -9.60 -29.86
CA LEU A 323 -15.83 -8.88 -29.27
C LEU A 323 -15.71 -7.36 -29.39
N THR A 324 -14.50 -6.83 -29.59
CA THR A 324 -14.30 -5.37 -29.74
C THR A 324 -14.58 -4.87 -31.16
N GLY A 325 -14.46 -5.73 -32.17
CA GLY A 325 -14.48 -5.33 -33.58
C GLY A 325 -13.22 -4.61 -34.06
N PHE A 326 -12.17 -4.49 -33.22
CA PHE A 326 -10.88 -3.96 -33.64
C PHE A 326 -10.12 -4.95 -34.54
N SER A 327 -9.42 -4.41 -35.53
CA SER A 327 -8.42 -5.17 -36.28
C SER A 327 -7.19 -5.41 -35.39
N ALA A 328 -6.76 -6.66 -35.27
CA ALA A 328 -5.53 -7.03 -34.57
C ALA A 328 -4.58 -7.77 -35.52
N GLU A 329 -3.29 -7.53 -35.34
CA GLU A 329 -2.22 -8.21 -36.06
C GLU A 329 -1.36 -8.99 -35.06
N LYS A 330 -0.98 -10.22 -35.44
CA LYS A 330 -0.02 -11.01 -34.68
C LYS A 330 1.39 -10.66 -35.13
N VAL A 331 2.14 -9.98 -34.27
CA VAL A 331 3.55 -9.67 -34.49
C VAL A 331 4.46 -10.83 -34.04
N ALA A 332 5.61 -10.98 -34.70
CA ALA A 332 6.56 -12.04 -34.39
C ALA A 332 7.26 -11.83 -33.04
N ASP A 333 7.64 -10.58 -32.73
CA ASP A 333 8.25 -10.19 -31.47
C ASP A 333 7.55 -8.92 -30.95
N PRO A 334 6.64 -9.06 -29.95
CA PRO A 334 5.96 -7.91 -29.36
C PRO A 334 6.89 -6.88 -28.73
N ALA A 335 8.05 -7.30 -28.20
CA ALA A 335 8.99 -6.39 -27.55
C ALA A 335 9.69 -5.49 -28.58
N VAL A 336 10.10 -6.05 -29.72
CA VAL A 336 10.69 -5.27 -30.83
C VAL A 336 9.65 -4.30 -31.40
N ALA A 337 8.44 -4.80 -31.72
CA ALA A 337 7.38 -3.95 -32.25
C ALA A 337 6.98 -2.82 -31.27
N GLY A 338 6.90 -3.14 -29.97
CA GLY A 338 6.65 -2.15 -28.93
C GLY A 338 7.75 -1.10 -28.83
N ALA A 339 9.02 -1.51 -28.91
CA ALA A 339 10.17 -0.59 -28.87
C ALA A 339 10.21 0.34 -30.10
N GLU A 340 9.90 -0.16 -31.29
CA GLU A 340 9.79 0.64 -32.51
C GLU A 340 8.70 1.71 -32.35
N LEU A 341 7.48 1.31 -31.94
CA LEU A 341 6.38 2.24 -31.68
C LEU A 341 6.73 3.31 -30.63
N LEU A 342 7.39 2.91 -29.54
CA LEU A 342 7.87 3.85 -28.52
C LEU A 342 8.89 4.84 -29.10
N SER A 343 9.82 4.38 -29.94
CA SER A 343 10.83 5.24 -30.57
C SER A 343 10.24 6.25 -31.56
N GLU A 344 9.08 5.93 -32.13
CA GLU A 344 8.30 6.83 -32.98
C GLU A 344 7.46 7.82 -32.16
N GLY A 345 7.46 7.70 -30.83
CA GLY A 345 6.73 8.56 -29.89
C GLY A 345 5.31 8.10 -29.60
N CYS A 346 4.93 6.86 -29.94
CA CYS A 346 3.61 6.33 -29.58
C CYS A 346 3.52 6.04 -28.08
N ILE A 347 2.33 6.27 -27.52
CA ILE A 347 1.95 5.77 -26.20
C ILE A 347 1.28 4.41 -26.40
N ILE A 348 1.81 3.36 -25.78
CA ILE A 348 1.32 1.99 -25.97
C ILE A 348 0.71 1.42 -24.68
N GLY A 349 -0.44 0.76 -24.83
CA GLY A 349 -0.97 -0.12 -23.80
C GLY A 349 -0.22 -1.46 -23.83
N TRP A 350 0.36 -1.86 -22.71
CA TRP A 350 1.16 -3.07 -22.59
C TRP A 350 0.52 -4.06 -21.62
N TYR A 351 0.17 -5.22 -22.15
CA TYR A 351 -0.50 -6.31 -21.44
C TYR A 351 0.24 -7.61 -21.66
N GLN A 352 0.71 -8.23 -20.58
CA GLN A 352 1.35 -9.55 -20.65
C GLN A 352 1.21 -10.35 -19.35
N GLY A 353 1.22 -11.67 -19.46
CA GLY A 353 1.32 -12.59 -18.32
C GLY A 353 0.34 -12.34 -17.18
N ARG A 354 0.76 -12.76 -15.98
CA ARG A 354 0.04 -12.56 -14.71
C ARG A 354 0.10 -11.10 -14.28
N SER A 355 -0.99 -10.53 -13.78
CA SER A 355 -0.97 -9.13 -13.31
C SER A 355 -0.13 -8.93 -12.04
N GLU A 356 0.38 -7.72 -11.88
CA GLU A 356 1.04 -7.24 -10.67
C GLU A 356 0.10 -7.23 -9.46
N PHE A 357 0.65 -7.47 -8.27
CA PHE A 357 -0.02 -7.24 -7.00
C PHE A 357 0.44 -5.92 -6.38
N GLY A 358 -0.50 -5.06 -5.99
CA GLY A 358 -0.24 -3.74 -5.44
C GLY A 358 -0.59 -2.59 -6.40
N PRO A 359 -0.36 -1.34 -5.98
CA PRO A 359 -0.91 -0.17 -6.66
C PRO A 359 -0.11 0.27 -7.89
N ARG A 360 1.09 -0.27 -8.11
CA ARG A 360 1.99 0.15 -9.21
C ARG A 360 1.93 -0.82 -10.39
N ALA A 361 1.85 -0.27 -11.59
CA ALA A 361 2.08 -1.02 -12.82
C ALA A 361 3.60 -1.25 -12.98
N LEU A 362 4.01 -2.47 -13.33
CA LEU A 362 5.41 -2.92 -13.41
C LEU A 362 5.65 -3.72 -14.71
N GLY A 363 5.02 -3.27 -15.80
CA GLY A 363 5.23 -3.85 -17.13
C GLY A 363 4.31 -5.03 -17.48
N HIS A 364 3.29 -5.36 -16.70
CA HIS A 364 2.31 -6.41 -17.05
C HIS A 364 0.92 -5.83 -17.31
N ARG A 365 0.55 -4.72 -16.67
CA ARG A 365 -0.66 -3.93 -16.95
C ARG A 365 -0.30 -2.45 -17.01
N SER A 366 0.45 -2.05 -18.05
CA SER A 366 1.11 -0.74 -18.11
C SER A 366 0.69 0.09 -19.31
N ILE A 367 0.83 1.41 -19.17
CA ILE A 367 0.93 2.32 -20.31
C ILE A 367 2.42 2.67 -20.40
N LEU A 368 3.03 2.41 -21.55
CA LEU A 368 4.44 2.70 -21.80
C LEU A 368 4.55 3.89 -22.75
N ALA A 369 5.56 4.71 -22.51
CA ALA A 369 5.84 5.90 -23.30
C ALA A 369 7.34 6.22 -23.25
N ASP A 370 7.84 6.92 -24.27
CA ASP A 370 9.25 7.31 -24.36
C ASP A 370 9.59 8.43 -23.36
N PRO A 371 10.46 8.16 -22.35
CA PRO A 371 10.80 9.16 -21.35
C PRO A 371 11.74 10.26 -21.86
N SER A 372 12.30 10.12 -23.07
CA SER A 372 13.25 11.10 -23.64
C SER A 372 12.59 12.31 -24.30
N ARG A 373 11.25 12.30 -24.43
CA ARG A 373 10.47 13.37 -25.05
C ARG A 373 9.95 14.34 -24.00
N ASP A 374 10.37 15.60 -24.11
CA ASP A 374 10.05 16.65 -23.12
C ASP A 374 8.54 16.82 -22.87
N ASN A 375 7.71 16.66 -23.89
CA ASN A 375 6.26 16.87 -23.81
C ASN A 375 5.46 15.61 -23.44
N MET A 376 6.09 14.43 -23.33
CA MET A 376 5.39 13.16 -23.13
C MET A 376 4.62 13.10 -21.81
N LYS A 377 5.14 13.75 -20.77
CA LYS A 377 4.44 13.86 -19.48
C LYS A 377 3.10 14.59 -19.63
N ASP A 378 3.05 15.64 -20.43
CA ASP A 378 1.82 16.42 -20.61
C ASP A 378 0.82 15.65 -21.49
N GLU A 379 1.29 14.95 -22.52
CA GLU A 379 0.45 14.10 -23.38
C GLU A 379 -0.21 12.93 -22.64
N ILE A 380 0.49 12.30 -21.68
CA ILE A 380 -0.10 11.22 -20.87
C ILE A 380 -1.16 11.76 -19.90
N ASN A 381 -1.01 13.01 -19.45
CA ASN A 381 -1.89 13.62 -18.45
C ASN A 381 -3.04 14.45 -19.05
N SER A 382 -3.08 14.64 -20.38
CA SER A 382 -4.18 15.30 -21.11
C SER A 382 -5.34 14.35 -21.39
#